data_AF-A0A957TXV3-F1
#
_entry.id   AF-A0A957TXV3-F1
#
_cell.length_a   1.000
_cell.length_b   1.000
_cell.length_c   1.000
_cell.angle_alpha   90.00
_cell.angle_beta   90.00
_cell.angle_gamma   90.00
#
_symmetry.space_group_name_H-M   'P 1'
#
loop_
_entity.id
_entity.type
_entity.pdbx_description
1 polymer ?
#
loop_
_entity_poly.entity_id
_entity_poly.type
_entity_poly.pdbx_seq_one_letter_code
_entity_poly.pdbx_strand_id
1 'polypeptide(L)'
;PYATAKLAAEYFCRVFYELYGLETVCLRYFNVFGPYQDPSSHYSAVIPLFINAMLAGESPVIYGDGTQSRDFTYVANNVRANLLATTAPDVGGQVFNIACGHRYSLLDLVTALNNILGTEIAPHFAEGRKGDVKHSLADIRKAQEQLGYTVQVDFVDGLHKTVEWYRTHEC
;
A
#
# COMPACT_ATOMS: atom_id res chain seq x y z
N PRO A 1 -11.43 -16.37 -0.07
CA PRO A 1 -11.88 -16.21 -1.48
C PRO A 1 -11.02 -15.24 -2.32
N TYR A 2 -10.80 -14.00 -1.85
CA TYR A 2 -10.05 -12.97 -2.61
C TYR A 2 -8.62 -13.40 -3.01
N ALA A 3 -7.80 -13.81 -2.04
CA ALA A 3 -6.40 -14.19 -2.30
C ALA A 3 -6.30 -15.38 -3.28
N THR A 4 -7.18 -16.37 -3.13
CA THR A 4 -7.27 -17.53 -4.03
C THR A 4 -7.59 -17.12 -5.47
N ALA A 5 -8.55 -16.19 -5.67
CA ALA A 5 -8.90 -15.70 -6.99
C ALA A 5 -7.76 -14.92 -7.66
N LYS A 6 -7.03 -14.09 -6.89
CA LYS A 6 -5.85 -13.37 -7.39
C LYS A 6 -4.74 -14.33 -7.82
N LEU A 7 -4.45 -15.35 -7.01
CA LEU A 7 -3.45 -16.36 -7.35
C LEU A 7 -3.87 -17.18 -8.59
N ALA A 8 -5.14 -17.55 -8.72
CA ALA A 8 -5.65 -18.23 -9.91
C ALA A 8 -5.48 -17.37 -11.18
N ALA A 9 -5.76 -16.06 -11.09
CA ALA A 9 -5.56 -15.14 -12.20
C ALA A 9 -4.09 -15.04 -12.64
N GLU A 10 -3.14 -15.04 -11.69
CA GLU A 10 -1.71 -15.07 -12.02
C GLU A 10 -1.32 -16.34 -12.80
N TYR A 11 -1.87 -17.50 -12.42
CA TYR A 11 -1.65 -18.75 -13.16
C TYR A 11 -2.21 -18.68 -14.58
N PHE A 12 -3.41 -18.11 -14.76
CA PHE A 12 -3.95 -17.91 -16.12
C PHE A 12 -3.09 -16.98 -16.96
N CYS A 13 -2.61 -15.86 -16.40
CA CYS A 13 -1.70 -14.95 -17.10
C CYS A 13 -0.46 -15.69 -17.59
N ARG A 14 0.19 -16.45 -16.70
CA ARG A 14 1.37 -17.26 -17.03
C ARG A 14 1.09 -18.29 -18.12
N VAL A 15 0.01 -19.07 -17.99
CA VAL A 15 -0.35 -20.10 -18.97
C VAL A 15 -0.64 -19.50 -20.34
N PHE A 16 -1.31 -18.35 -20.40
CA PHE A 16 -1.59 -17.69 -21.68
C PHE A 16 -0.32 -17.16 -22.37
N TYR A 17 0.63 -16.67 -21.59
CA TYR A 17 1.96 -16.32 -22.12
C TYR A 17 2.70 -17.56 -22.64
N GLU A 18 2.80 -18.62 -21.84
CA GLU A 18 3.55 -19.84 -22.20
C GLU A 18 2.95 -20.59 -23.40
N LEU A 19 1.62 -20.64 -23.54
CA LEU A 19 0.94 -21.38 -24.61
C LEU A 19 0.68 -20.55 -25.87
N TYR A 20 0.40 -19.26 -25.72
CA TYR A 20 -0.11 -18.43 -26.82
C TYR A 20 0.74 -17.18 -27.09
N GLY A 21 1.79 -16.93 -26.30
CA GLY A 21 2.64 -15.74 -26.45
C GLY A 21 1.93 -14.43 -26.08
N LEU A 22 0.78 -14.49 -25.40
CA LEU A 22 0.12 -13.28 -24.91
C LEU A 22 0.95 -12.68 -23.78
N GLU A 23 1.59 -11.54 -24.02
CA GLU A 23 2.39 -10.87 -23.00
C GLU A 23 1.52 -10.36 -21.85
N THR A 24 1.75 -10.93 -20.66
CA THR A 24 1.08 -10.53 -19.43
C THR A 24 2.12 -10.23 -18.36
N VAL A 25 1.89 -9.21 -17.53
CA VAL A 25 2.71 -8.93 -16.34
C VAL A 25 1.80 -8.81 -15.13
N CYS A 26 2.11 -9.55 -14.06
CA CYS A 26 1.34 -9.50 -12.82
C CYS A 26 2.07 -8.64 -11.79
N LEU A 27 1.40 -7.61 -11.29
CA LEU A 27 1.93 -6.73 -10.24
C LEU A 27 1.19 -7.00 -8.91
N ARG A 28 1.92 -7.51 -7.92
CA ARG A 28 1.42 -7.72 -6.56
C ARG A 28 1.61 -6.45 -5.75
N TYR A 29 0.52 -5.69 -5.62
CA TYR A 29 0.53 -4.49 -4.80
C TYR A 29 0.51 -4.84 -3.32
N PHE A 30 1.34 -4.14 -2.55
CA PHE A 30 1.29 -4.15 -1.10
C PHE A 30 0.29 -3.08 -0.62
N ASN A 31 0.51 -2.45 0.53
CA ASN A 31 -0.47 -1.58 1.16
C ASN A 31 -0.51 -0.21 0.48
N VAL A 32 -1.28 -0.13 -0.62
CA VAL A 32 -1.44 1.11 -1.40
C VAL A 32 -2.21 2.16 -0.59
N PHE A 33 -1.73 3.40 -0.63
CA PHE A 33 -2.43 4.56 -0.06
C PHE A 33 -2.23 5.81 -0.92
N GLY A 34 -3.11 6.79 -0.77
CA GLY A 34 -3.05 8.06 -1.48
C GLY A 34 -4.41 8.71 -1.69
N PRO A 35 -4.45 9.82 -2.45
CA PRO A 35 -5.68 10.46 -2.89
C PRO A 35 -6.70 9.50 -3.49
N TYR A 36 -8.00 9.82 -3.34
CA TYR A 36 -9.14 9.05 -3.87
C TYR A 36 -9.36 7.65 -3.26
N GLN A 37 -8.64 7.30 -2.20
CA GLN A 37 -8.87 6.03 -1.51
C GLN A 37 -10.19 6.06 -0.72
N ASP A 38 -11.07 5.10 -1.01
CA ASP A 38 -12.35 4.97 -0.32
C ASP A 38 -12.14 4.59 1.17
N PRO A 39 -12.53 5.47 2.12
CA PRO A 39 -12.38 5.21 3.55
C PRO A 39 -13.33 4.12 4.06
N SER A 40 -14.35 3.71 3.30
CA SER A 40 -15.30 2.66 3.70
C SER A 40 -14.78 1.24 3.46
N SER A 41 -13.66 1.08 2.74
CA SER A 41 -13.07 -0.23 2.43
C SER A 41 -12.48 -0.91 3.69
N HIS A 42 -13.08 -2.03 4.09
CA HIS A 42 -12.71 -2.80 5.29
C HIS A 42 -11.23 -3.22 5.39
N TYR A 43 -10.49 -3.33 4.28
CA TYR A 43 -9.11 -3.83 4.24
C TYR A 43 -8.04 -2.76 3.98
N SER A 44 -8.43 -1.57 3.51
CA SER A 44 -7.49 -0.56 2.98
C SER A 44 -7.50 0.75 3.76
N ALA A 45 -8.40 0.90 4.73
CA ALA A 45 -8.78 2.21 5.24
C ALA A 45 -7.95 2.74 6.42
N VAL A 46 -6.88 2.08 6.89
CA VAL A 46 -6.21 2.55 8.12
C VAL A 46 -5.64 3.97 7.99
N ILE A 47 -5.00 4.31 6.86
CA ILE A 47 -4.47 5.66 6.63
C ILE A 47 -5.61 6.68 6.49
N PRO A 48 -6.62 6.48 5.61
CA PRO A 48 -7.79 7.36 5.56
C PRO A 48 -8.51 7.57 6.89
N LEU A 49 -8.75 6.50 7.65
CA LEU A 49 -9.44 6.56 8.95
C LEU A 49 -8.63 7.36 9.97
N PHE A 50 -7.31 7.20 9.99
CA PHE A 50 -6.45 7.94 10.93
C PHE A 50 -6.36 9.41 10.53
N ILE A 51 -6.22 9.70 9.24
CA ILE A 51 -6.22 11.08 8.74
C ILE A 51 -7.53 11.78 9.10
N ASN A 52 -8.68 11.15 8.83
CA ASN A 52 -9.99 11.75 9.14
C ASN A 52 -10.18 11.98 10.64
N ALA A 53 -9.89 10.98 11.48
CA ALA A 53 -9.99 11.13 12.93
C ALA A 53 -9.07 12.24 13.45
N MET A 54 -7.80 12.25 13.04
CA MET A 54 -6.83 13.23 13.54
C MET A 54 -7.08 14.64 13.00
N LEU A 55 -7.60 14.80 11.78
CA LEU A 55 -8.07 16.10 11.27
C LEU A 55 -9.25 16.64 12.07
N ALA A 56 -10.12 15.76 12.57
CA ALA A 56 -11.22 16.11 13.48
C ALA A 56 -10.77 16.33 14.94
N GLY A 57 -9.48 16.16 15.25
CA GLY A 57 -8.94 16.24 16.62
C GLY A 57 -9.27 15.01 17.48
N GLU A 58 -9.68 13.91 16.86
CA GLU A 58 -10.07 12.66 17.53
C GLU A 58 -8.92 11.63 17.55
N SER A 59 -8.93 10.77 18.57
CA SER A 59 -7.96 9.69 18.70
C SER A 59 -8.18 8.59 17.65
N PRO A 60 -7.18 8.25 16.82
CA PRO A 60 -7.29 7.10 15.92
C PRO A 60 -7.33 5.80 16.72
N VAL A 61 -8.11 4.83 16.24
CA VAL A 61 -8.26 3.52 16.91
C VAL A 61 -7.25 2.52 16.36
N ILE A 62 -6.39 1.99 17.23
CA ILE A 62 -5.46 0.90 16.94
C ILE A 62 -6.04 -0.40 17.52
N TYR A 63 -6.26 -1.40 16.67
CA TYR A 63 -6.62 -2.75 17.12
C TYR A 63 -5.34 -3.55 17.41
N GLY A 64 -5.13 -3.98 18.65
CA GLY A 64 -3.90 -4.65 19.11
C GLY A 64 -2.90 -3.68 19.75
N ASP A 65 -1.61 -4.01 19.71
CA ASP A 65 -0.53 -3.27 20.38
C ASP A 65 0.08 -2.13 19.53
N GLY A 66 -0.36 -1.97 18.28
CA GLY A 66 0.15 -0.96 17.34
C GLY A 66 1.47 -1.34 16.65
N THR A 67 2.10 -2.45 17.04
CA THR A 67 3.38 -2.92 16.50
C THR A 67 3.24 -3.64 15.16
N GLN A 68 2.00 -3.95 14.74
CA GLN A 68 1.76 -4.50 13.42
C GLN A 68 2.26 -3.54 12.35
N SER A 69 2.97 -4.08 11.37
CA SER A 69 3.64 -3.29 10.35
C SER A 69 3.22 -3.67 8.95
N ARG A 70 3.24 -2.69 8.06
CA ARG A 70 2.92 -2.86 6.64
C ARG A 70 3.95 -2.13 5.78
N ASP A 71 4.12 -2.63 4.56
CA ASP A 71 4.87 -1.94 3.51
C ASP A 71 3.92 -1.02 2.75
N PHE A 72 3.82 0.22 3.24
CA PHE A 72 2.94 1.23 2.68
C PHE A 72 3.54 1.80 1.39
N THR A 73 2.74 1.79 0.33
CA THR A 73 3.15 2.20 -1.01
C THR A 73 2.28 3.34 -1.49
N TYR A 74 2.87 4.51 -1.74
CA TYR A 74 2.11 5.63 -2.28
C TYR A 74 1.64 5.32 -3.70
N VAL A 75 0.39 5.64 -4.03
CA VAL A 75 -0.29 5.26 -5.28
C VAL A 75 0.51 5.61 -6.55
N ALA A 76 1.25 6.71 -6.56
CA ALA A 76 2.06 7.10 -7.72
C ALA A 76 3.19 6.08 -8.03
N ASN A 77 3.74 5.41 -7.03
CA ASN A 77 4.72 4.34 -7.24
C ASN A 77 4.06 3.15 -7.95
N ASN A 78 2.83 2.78 -7.58
CA ASN A 78 2.07 1.74 -8.28
C ASN A 78 1.77 2.15 -9.73
N VAL A 79 1.35 3.40 -9.96
CA VAL A 79 1.13 3.92 -11.31
C VAL A 79 2.41 3.81 -12.14
N ARG A 80 3.56 4.21 -11.59
CA ARG A 80 4.86 4.09 -12.26
C ARG A 80 5.20 2.64 -12.59
N ALA A 81 4.97 1.70 -11.67
CA ALA A 81 5.20 0.29 -11.91
C ALA A 81 4.36 -0.27 -13.06
N ASN A 82 3.09 0.17 -13.20
CA ASN A 82 2.25 -0.22 -14.36
C ASN A 82 2.86 0.29 -15.66
N LEU A 83 3.25 1.57 -15.72
CA LEU A 83 3.85 2.16 -16.91
C LEU A 83 5.17 1.46 -17.29
N LEU A 84 5.99 1.09 -16.30
CA LEU A 84 7.21 0.33 -16.54
C LEU A 84 6.92 -1.07 -17.09
N ALA A 85 5.93 -1.76 -16.51
CA ALA A 85 5.53 -3.10 -16.96
C ALA A 85 5.02 -3.12 -18.41
N THR A 86 4.43 -2.04 -18.91
CA THR A 86 3.96 -1.98 -20.31
C THR A 86 5.08 -1.89 -21.36
N THR A 87 6.29 -1.51 -20.94
CA THR A 87 7.41 -1.25 -21.86
C THR A 87 8.65 -2.09 -21.56
N ALA A 88 8.65 -2.86 -20.47
CA ALA A 88 9.78 -3.69 -20.09
C ALA A 88 9.93 -4.88 -21.06
N PRO A 89 11.13 -5.12 -21.60
CA PRO A 89 11.36 -6.26 -22.47
C PRO A 89 11.46 -7.57 -21.66
N ASP A 90 11.08 -8.69 -22.28
CA ASP A 90 11.33 -10.05 -21.76
C ASP A 90 10.73 -10.35 -20.37
N VAL A 91 9.66 -9.66 -19.98
CA VAL A 91 8.97 -9.86 -18.69
C VAL A 91 7.61 -10.58 -18.81
N GLY A 92 7.27 -11.11 -19.99
CA GLY A 92 6.04 -11.85 -20.21
C GLY A 92 5.87 -13.03 -19.23
N GLY A 93 4.66 -13.18 -18.70
CA GLY A 93 4.28 -14.21 -17.72
C GLY A 93 4.87 -14.00 -16.32
N GLN A 94 5.63 -12.92 -16.09
CA GLN A 94 6.31 -12.68 -14.82
C GLN A 94 5.40 -12.00 -13.78
N VAL A 95 5.72 -12.28 -12.52
CA VAL A 95 5.10 -11.65 -11.35
C VAL A 95 6.14 -10.79 -10.61
N PHE A 96 5.73 -9.59 -10.17
CA PHE A 96 6.57 -8.63 -9.44
C PHE A 96 5.86 -8.10 -8.20
N ASN A 97 6.58 -8.01 -7.08
CA ASN A 97 6.11 -7.29 -5.90
C ASN A 97 6.33 -5.79 -6.11
N ILE A 98 5.27 -5.00 -5.95
CA ILE A 98 5.33 -3.55 -6.03
C ILE A 98 5.03 -2.97 -4.65
N ALA A 99 6.10 -2.49 -4.02
CA ALA A 99 6.07 -1.87 -2.71
C ALA A 99 7.21 -0.86 -2.54
N CYS A 100 7.46 -0.39 -1.32
CA CYS A 100 8.60 0.45 -0.99
C CYS A 100 9.80 -0.34 -0.45
N GLY A 101 9.61 -1.59 -0.01
CA GLY A 101 10.69 -2.39 0.60
C GLY A 101 11.06 -1.91 2.01
N HIS A 102 10.15 -1.17 2.65
CA HIS A 102 10.29 -0.69 4.03
C HIS A 102 8.98 -0.95 4.78
N ARG A 103 9.04 -1.13 6.10
CA ARG A 103 7.84 -1.37 6.92
C ARG A 103 7.67 -0.27 7.95
N TYR A 104 6.43 0.16 8.14
CA TYR A 104 6.04 1.09 9.18
C TYR A 104 4.96 0.46 10.04
N SER A 105 5.06 0.62 11.36
CA SER A 105 4.04 0.22 12.32
C SER A 105 2.86 1.21 12.34
N LEU A 106 1.77 0.86 13.00
CA LEU A 106 0.68 1.83 13.20
C LEU A 106 1.09 2.96 14.15
N LEU A 107 2.02 2.70 15.08
CA LEU A 107 2.59 3.75 15.93
C LEU A 107 3.46 4.73 15.12
N ASP A 108 4.23 4.23 14.15
CA ASP A 108 4.99 5.08 13.22
C ASP A 108 4.05 5.96 12.38
N LEU A 109 2.92 5.40 11.93
CA LEU A 109 1.89 6.14 11.20
C LEU A 109 1.29 7.28 12.06
N VAL A 110 0.90 7.00 13.31
CA VAL A 110 0.38 8.04 14.21
C VAL A 110 1.42 9.14 14.46
N THR A 111 2.68 8.75 14.67
CA THR A 111 3.79 9.69 14.87
C THR A 111 3.98 10.57 13.64
N ALA A 112 4.01 9.99 12.44
CA ALA A 112 4.15 10.73 11.20
C ALA A 112 2.97 11.71 10.98
N LEU A 113 1.73 11.27 11.25
CA LEU A 113 0.56 12.13 11.11
C LEU A 113 0.56 13.28 12.12
N ASN A 114 0.94 13.04 13.38
CA ASN A 114 1.09 14.11 14.37
C ASN A 114 2.11 15.17 13.94
N ASN A 115 3.26 14.73 13.38
CA ASN A 115 4.26 15.65 12.84
C ASN A 115 3.72 16.49 11.66
N ILE A 116 2.95 15.86 10.76
CA ILE A 116 2.35 16.54 9.59
C ILE A 116 1.26 17.53 10.02
N LEU A 117 0.45 17.17 11.00
CA LEU A 117 -0.70 17.95 11.46
C LEU A 117 -0.32 19.00 12.51
N GLY A 118 0.85 18.90 13.13
CA GLY A 118 1.26 19.75 14.24
C GLY A 118 0.47 19.47 15.53
N THR A 119 0.18 18.19 15.78
CA THR A 119 -0.65 17.71 16.89
C THR A 119 0.09 16.71 17.78
N GLU A 120 -0.47 16.40 18.95
CA GLU A 120 0.04 15.38 19.89
C GLU A 120 -1.07 14.38 20.28
N ILE A 121 -1.85 13.93 19.31
CA ILE A 121 -3.00 13.04 19.54
C ILE A 121 -2.50 11.63 19.82
N ALA A 122 -2.87 11.08 20.98
CA ALA A 122 -2.59 9.69 21.33
C ALA A 122 -3.63 8.74 20.70
N PRO A 123 -3.24 7.54 20.25
CA PRO A 123 -4.17 6.55 19.74
C PRO A 123 -4.96 5.89 20.88
N HIS A 124 -6.17 5.42 20.57
CA HIS A 124 -6.96 4.57 21.46
C HIS A 124 -6.76 3.10 21.08
N PHE A 125 -6.45 2.24 22.05
CA PHE A 125 -6.21 0.82 21.82
C PHE A 125 -7.48 -0.01 22.02
N ALA A 126 -7.77 -0.90 21.07
CA ALA A 126 -8.87 -1.84 21.09
C ALA A 126 -8.38 -3.28 20.93
N GLU A 127 -9.26 -4.26 21.18
CA GLU A 127 -8.92 -5.68 21.08
C GLU A 127 -8.41 -6.04 19.66
N GLY A 128 -7.35 -6.83 19.60
CA GLY A 128 -6.75 -7.25 18.32
C GLY A 128 -7.72 -8.07 17.46
N ARG A 129 -7.62 -7.90 16.14
CA ARG A 129 -8.42 -8.69 15.19
C ARG A 129 -7.80 -10.08 15.00
N LYS A 130 -8.60 -11.14 15.15
CA LYS A 130 -8.13 -12.52 14.90
C LYS A 130 -7.80 -12.70 13.42
N GLY A 131 -6.62 -13.23 13.13
CA GLY A 131 -6.16 -13.55 11.76
C GLY A 131 -5.43 -12.41 11.05
N ASP A 132 -5.17 -11.28 11.73
CA ASP A 132 -4.40 -10.19 11.13
C ASP A 132 -2.92 -10.55 11.01
N VAL A 133 -2.33 -10.33 9.83
CA VAL A 133 -0.89 -10.54 9.62
C VAL A 133 -0.14 -9.52 10.46
N LYS A 134 0.81 -9.95 11.30
CA LYS A 134 1.55 -9.01 12.15
C LYS A 134 2.50 -8.13 11.35
N HIS A 135 3.29 -8.73 10.47
CA HIS A 135 4.27 -8.00 9.65
C HIS A 135 4.18 -8.39 8.19
N SER A 136 4.12 -7.40 7.31
CA SER A 136 4.20 -7.56 5.86
C SER A 136 5.32 -6.66 5.33
N LEU A 137 6.25 -7.23 4.56
CA LEU A 137 7.38 -6.56 3.93
C LEU A 137 7.66 -7.22 2.58
N ALA A 138 7.74 -6.42 1.52
CA ALA A 138 8.02 -6.93 0.19
C ALA A 138 9.53 -6.98 -0.07
N ASP A 139 9.97 -8.02 -0.76
CA ASP A 139 11.21 -7.95 -1.54
C ASP A 139 10.89 -7.43 -2.94
N ILE A 140 11.43 -6.25 -3.28
CA ILE A 140 11.18 -5.55 -4.54
C ILE A 140 12.34 -5.68 -5.54
N ARG A 141 13.40 -6.44 -5.23
CA ARG A 141 14.62 -6.53 -6.06
C ARG A 141 14.32 -6.94 -7.50
N LYS A 142 13.44 -7.92 -7.69
CA LYS A 142 13.04 -8.37 -9.04
C LYS A 142 12.41 -7.24 -9.87
N ALA A 143 11.60 -6.38 -9.25
CA ALA A 143 11.02 -5.23 -9.94
C ALA A 143 12.08 -4.17 -10.28
N GLN A 144 13.05 -3.95 -9.38
CA GLN A 144 14.17 -3.03 -9.63
C GLN A 144 15.03 -3.53 -10.80
N GLU A 145 15.38 -4.80 -10.81
CA GLU A 145 16.27 -5.42 -11.80
C GLU A 145 15.64 -5.54 -13.19
N GLN A 146 14.36 -5.95 -13.27
CA GLN A 146 13.74 -6.28 -14.55
C GLN A 146 12.80 -5.20 -15.09
N LEU A 147 12.19 -4.39 -14.21
CA LEU A 147 11.31 -3.29 -14.64
C LEU A 147 12.00 -1.93 -14.57
N GLY A 148 13.18 -1.82 -13.96
CA GLY A 148 13.77 -0.52 -13.62
C GLY A 148 12.94 0.25 -12.60
N TYR A 149 12.17 -0.45 -11.75
CA TYR A 149 11.31 0.17 -10.74
C TYR A 149 12.15 0.81 -9.64
N THR A 150 11.85 2.07 -9.33
CA THR A 150 12.45 2.82 -8.21
C THR A 150 11.33 3.48 -7.42
N VAL A 151 11.44 3.45 -6.09
CA VAL A 151 10.51 4.18 -5.21
C VAL A 151 10.72 5.68 -5.42
N GLN A 152 9.72 6.38 -5.93
CA GLN A 152 9.80 7.82 -6.22
C GLN A 152 9.22 8.67 -5.09
N VAL A 153 8.22 8.14 -4.40
CA VAL A 153 7.57 8.80 -3.27
C VAL A 153 7.68 7.87 -2.07
N ASP A 154 8.38 8.31 -1.03
CA ASP A 154 8.48 7.55 0.21
C ASP A 154 7.20 7.67 1.05
N PHE A 155 7.20 7.02 2.21
CA PHE A 155 6.04 6.99 3.10
C PHE A 155 5.67 8.38 3.63
N VAL A 156 6.65 9.18 4.05
CA VAL A 156 6.41 10.48 4.68
C VAL A 156 5.92 11.49 3.64
N ASP A 157 6.57 11.54 2.48
CA ASP A 157 6.15 12.39 1.36
C ASP A 157 4.76 12.00 0.86
N GLY A 158 4.48 10.69 0.76
CA GLY A 158 3.17 10.16 0.40
C GLY A 158 2.10 10.57 1.40
N LEU A 159 2.39 10.51 2.71
CA LEU A 159 1.45 10.92 3.76
C LEU A 159 1.15 12.41 3.70
N HIS A 160 2.17 13.27 3.53
CA HIS A 160 1.96 14.72 3.36
C HIS A 160 1.00 15.01 2.20
N LYS A 161 1.24 14.41 1.02
CA LYS A 161 0.37 14.57 -0.15
C LYS A 161 -1.05 14.06 0.10
N THR A 162 -1.18 12.98 0.87
CA THR A 162 -2.48 12.38 1.18
C THR A 162 -3.26 13.27 2.14
N VAL A 163 -2.63 13.74 3.23
CA VAL A 163 -3.26 14.67 4.19
C VAL A 163 -3.70 15.96 3.50
N GLU A 164 -2.87 16.53 2.64
CA GLU A 164 -3.23 17.75 1.90
C GLU A 164 -4.44 17.54 0.98
N TRP A 165 -4.53 16.36 0.36
CA TRP A 165 -5.69 16.01 -0.44
C TRP A 165 -6.96 15.92 0.41
N TYR A 166 -6.91 15.26 1.57
CA TYR A 166 -8.07 15.16 2.49
C TYR A 166 -8.50 16.53 3.04
N ARG A 167 -7.56 17.45 3.32
CA ARG A 167 -7.87 18.82 3.75
C ARG A 167 -8.65 19.64 2.72
N THR A 168 -8.43 19.36 1.43
CA THR A 168 -9.00 20.15 0.33
C THR A 168 -10.25 19.52 -0.29
N HIS A 169 -10.60 18.30 0.12
CA HIS A 169 -11.68 17.49 -0.48
C HIS A 169 -12.56 16.82 0.59
N GLU A 170 -12.79 17.48 1.73
CA GLU A 170 -13.65 16.96 2.81
C GLU A 170 -14.95 16.33 2.28
N CYS A 171 -15.26 15.15 2.81
CA CYS A 171 -16.55 14.47 2.70
C CYS A 171 -17.59 15.11 3.63
#